data_AF-A0A433PP28-F1
#
_entry.id   AF-A0A433PP28-F1
#
_cell.length_a   1.000
_cell.length_b   1.000
_cell.length_c   1.000
_cell.angle_alpha   90.00
_cell.angle_beta   90.00
_cell.angle_gamma   90.00
#
_symmetry.space_group_name_H-M   'P 1'
#
loop_
_entity.id
_entity.type
_entity.pdbx_description
1 polymer ?
#
loop_
_entity_poly.entity_id
_entity_poly.type
_entity_poly.pdbx_seq_one_letter_code
_entity_poly.pdbx_strand_id
1 'polypeptide(L)'
;MFPLPRDVSVASLKDGRLTGPNFEEILFQQLVKYRDIPFKATNLNGSSTTDVHIRFQHFINLERNQFAPGTEHAESLVRGYAGYPRFDFIVGRTFIQVSVSTFDVHNRGYANISNAFDHYNNDPRDRNQIELYLDTVFGGEHRAVIDSEGHFVVTKDDEPVLDFRIVYIRGSPGAPHHPQLVKSYRDLQFINYEELKTILFGDFLKS
;
A
#
# COMPACT_ATOMS: atom_id res chain seq x y z
N MET A 1 10.66 5.80 -15.01
CA MET A 1 11.19 4.49 -15.44
C MET A 1 10.36 4.07 -16.65
N PHE A 2 10.97 3.53 -17.71
CA PHE A 2 10.18 3.01 -18.83
C PHE A 2 9.61 1.64 -18.45
N PRO A 3 8.35 1.33 -18.81
CA PRO A 3 7.77 0.03 -18.52
C PRO A 3 8.61 -1.05 -19.20
N LEU A 4 8.84 -2.16 -18.49
CA LEU A 4 9.49 -3.32 -19.08
C LEU A 4 8.68 -3.81 -20.28
N PRO A 5 9.35 -4.29 -21.35
CA PRO A 5 8.68 -5.06 -22.39
C PRO A 5 7.84 -6.19 -21.77
N ARG A 6 6.68 -6.46 -22.36
CA ARG A 6 5.70 -7.39 -21.80
C ARG A 6 6.29 -8.80 -21.64
N ASP A 7 7.01 -9.27 -22.63
CA ASP A 7 7.71 -10.56 -22.64
C ASP A 7 8.69 -10.69 -21.47
N VAL A 8 9.47 -9.64 -21.18
CA VAL A 8 10.38 -9.58 -20.03
C VAL A 8 9.62 -9.62 -18.71
N SER A 9 8.50 -8.91 -18.63
CA SER A 9 7.63 -8.89 -17.44
C SER A 9 7.01 -10.26 -17.15
N VAL A 10 6.49 -10.92 -18.19
CA VAL A 10 5.92 -12.27 -18.11
C VAL A 10 6.97 -13.29 -17.71
N ALA A 11 8.16 -13.26 -18.33
CA ALA A 11 9.26 -14.14 -17.96
C ALA A 11 9.67 -13.94 -16.49
N SER A 12 9.79 -12.69 -16.05
CA SER A 12 10.17 -12.37 -14.67
C SER A 12 9.15 -12.84 -13.62
N LEU A 13 7.85 -12.72 -13.93
CA LEU A 13 6.78 -13.26 -13.09
C LEU A 13 6.80 -14.80 -13.02
N LYS A 14 7.07 -15.47 -14.14
CA LYS A 14 7.14 -16.94 -14.24
C LYS A 14 8.36 -17.48 -13.49
N ASP A 15 9.51 -16.82 -13.64
CA ASP A 15 10.78 -17.26 -13.05
C ASP A 15 10.95 -16.84 -11.59
N GLY A 16 10.04 -16.00 -11.06
CA GLY A 16 10.13 -15.47 -9.69
C GLY A 16 11.33 -14.53 -9.48
N ARG A 17 11.81 -13.88 -10.55
CA ARG A 17 13.03 -13.05 -10.56
C ARG A 17 12.74 -11.54 -10.55
N LEU A 18 11.56 -11.14 -10.08
CA LEU A 18 11.19 -9.74 -10.04
C LEU A 18 12.04 -8.97 -9.02
N THR A 19 12.55 -7.81 -9.45
CA THR A 19 13.02 -6.78 -8.54
C THR A 19 11.82 -6.03 -7.96
N GLY A 20 11.98 -5.34 -6.84
CA GLY A 20 10.93 -4.49 -6.25
C GLY A 20 10.34 -3.49 -7.26
N PRO A 21 11.15 -2.68 -7.95
CA PRO A 21 10.66 -1.73 -8.95
C PRO A 21 9.92 -2.40 -10.13
N ASN A 22 10.40 -3.56 -10.59
CA ASN A 22 9.73 -4.29 -11.67
C ASN A 22 8.36 -4.80 -11.23
N PHE A 23 8.27 -5.30 -10.00
CA PHE A 23 7.01 -5.79 -9.44
C PHE A 23 5.98 -4.65 -9.28
N GLU A 24 6.41 -3.52 -8.72
CA GLU A 24 5.56 -2.34 -8.53
C GLU A 24 5.01 -1.83 -9.87
N GLU A 25 5.85 -1.70 -10.90
CA GLU A 25 5.41 -1.27 -12.24
C GLU A 25 4.41 -2.26 -12.88
N ILE A 26 4.67 -3.57 -12.79
CA ILE A 26 3.76 -4.59 -13.33
C ILE A 26 2.42 -4.56 -12.59
N LEU A 27 2.45 -4.42 -11.26
CA LEU A 27 1.26 -4.31 -10.45
C LEU A 27 0.45 -3.07 -10.84
N PHE A 28 1.10 -1.91 -10.97
CA PHE A 28 0.46 -0.68 -11.43
C PHE A 28 -0.26 -0.87 -12.77
N GLN A 29 0.41 -1.46 -13.77
CA GLN A 29 -0.17 -1.73 -15.08
C GLN A 29 -1.40 -2.64 -15.02
N GLN A 30 -1.40 -3.64 -14.13
CA GLN A 30 -2.58 -4.48 -13.97
C GLN A 30 -3.71 -3.78 -13.22
N LEU A 31 -3.40 -2.99 -12.18
CA LEU A 31 -4.40 -2.22 -11.44
C LEU A 31 -5.20 -1.30 -12.38
N VAL A 32 -4.50 -0.54 -13.23
CA VAL A 32 -5.15 0.42 -14.16
C VAL A 32 -6.02 -0.25 -15.23
N LYS A 33 -5.83 -1.54 -15.50
CA LYS A 33 -6.64 -2.32 -16.45
C LYS A 33 -8.02 -2.68 -15.89
N TYR A 34 -8.11 -3.05 -14.61
CA TYR A 34 -9.35 -3.58 -14.03
C TYR A 34 -10.14 -2.56 -13.20
N ARG A 35 -9.50 -1.54 -12.61
CA ARG A 35 -10.08 -0.38 -11.87
C ARG A 35 -11.00 -0.66 -10.67
N ASP A 36 -11.53 -1.87 -10.54
CA ASP A 36 -12.37 -2.37 -9.46
C ASP A 36 -11.94 -3.82 -9.19
N ILE A 37 -11.17 -4.01 -8.12
CA ILE A 37 -10.46 -5.27 -7.87
C ILE A 37 -10.63 -5.69 -6.41
N PRO A 38 -11.42 -6.74 -6.13
CA PRO A 38 -11.51 -7.32 -4.80
C PRO A 38 -10.35 -8.31 -4.57
N PHE A 39 -9.69 -8.18 -3.43
CA PHE A 39 -8.66 -9.10 -2.96
C PHE A 39 -9.07 -9.75 -1.65
N LYS A 40 -8.89 -11.07 -1.57
CA LYS A 40 -8.85 -11.77 -0.30
C LYS A 40 -7.59 -11.37 0.47
N ALA A 41 -7.80 -10.87 1.68
CA ALA A 41 -6.72 -10.45 2.56
C ALA A 41 -6.63 -11.34 3.79
N THR A 42 -5.42 -11.38 4.35
CA THR A 42 -5.12 -12.03 5.62
C THR A 42 -4.36 -11.05 6.51
N ASN A 43 -4.10 -11.41 7.77
CA ASN A 43 -3.10 -10.73 8.57
C ASN A 43 -1.71 -11.35 8.33
N LEU A 44 -0.68 -10.86 9.04
CA LEU A 44 0.69 -11.38 8.95
C LEU A 44 0.89 -12.80 9.48
N ASN A 45 -0.16 -13.46 9.98
CA ASN A 45 -0.15 -14.87 10.39
C ASN A 45 -1.10 -15.74 9.53
N GLY A 46 -1.61 -15.20 8.41
CA GLY A 46 -2.43 -15.94 7.46
C GLY A 46 -3.89 -16.12 7.87
N SER A 47 -4.33 -15.49 8.96
CA SER A 47 -5.74 -15.49 9.35
C SER A 47 -6.51 -14.52 8.46
N SER A 48 -7.68 -14.92 7.95
CA SER A 48 -8.51 -14.06 7.11
C SER A 48 -8.87 -12.75 7.79
N THR A 49 -8.86 -11.67 7.01
CA THR A 49 -9.33 -10.34 7.41
C THR A 49 -10.42 -9.88 6.45
N THR A 50 -10.94 -8.67 6.64
CA THR A 50 -11.87 -8.06 5.69
C THR A 50 -11.23 -8.00 4.30
N ASP A 51 -11.98 -8.31 3.25
CA ASP A 51 -11.49 -8.17 1.88
C ASP A 51 -11.03 -6.72 1.62
N VAL A 52 -9.97 -6.59 0.82
CA VAL A 52 -9.44 -5.31 0.36
C VAL A 52 -10.03 -5.03 -1.01
N HIS A 53 -10.70 -3.91 -1.17
CA HIS A 53 -11.29 -3.50 -2.44
C HIS A 53 -10.54 -2.30 -3.00
N ILE A 54 -9.73 -2.52 -4.04
CA ILE A 54 -9.05 -1.43 -4.74
C ILE A 54 -9.98 -0.96 -5.85
N ARG A 55 -10.62 0.20 -5.63
CA ARG A 55 -11.53 0.82 -6.60
C ARG A 55 -11.17 2.29 -6.81
N PHE A 56 -11.02 2.69 -8.08
CA PHE A 56 -10.66 4.06 -8.44
C PHE A 56 -11.21 4.45 -9.82
N GLN A 57 -11.40 5.75 -10.05
CA GLN A 57 -11.87 6.28 -11.34
C GLN A 57 -10.73 6.69 -12.27
N HIS A 58 -9.69 7.29 -11.68
CA HIS A 58 -8.54 7.86 -12.38
C HIS A 58 -7.24 7.38 -11.72
N PHE A 59 -6.09 7.63 -12.35
CA PHE A 59 -4.80 7.45 -11.71
C PHE A 59 -3.98 8.71 -11.86
N ILE A 60 -3.12 8.97 -10.87
CA ILE A 60 -2.20 10.10 -10.84
C ILE A 60 -0.84 9.63 -10.32
N ASN A 61 0.22 10.16 -10.91
CA ASN A 61 1.57 9.99 -10.38
C ASN A 61 1.93 11.26 -9.61
N LEU A 62 2.38 11.13 -8.38
CA LEU A 62 2.89 12.26 -7.62
C LEU A 62 4.24 12.72 -8.19
N GLU A 63 4.44 14.03 -8.23
CA GLU A 63 5.74 14.63 -8.51
C GLU A 63 6.63 14.60 -7.24
N ARG A 64 7.95 14.72 -7.40
CA ARG A 64 8.92 14.60 -6.29
C ARG A 64 8.69 15.60 -5.15
N ASN A 65 8.11 16.74 -5.45
CA ASN A 65 7.77 17.82 -4.53
C ASN A 65 6.32 17.75 -4.02
N GLN A 66 5.57 16.70 -4.36
CA GLN A 66 4.16 16.54 -4.05
C GLN A 66 3.94 15.39 -3.07
N PHE A 67 3.41 15.72 -1.88
CA PHE A 67 3.11 14.73 -0.85
C PHE A 67 1.75 14.05 -1.03
N ALA A 68 0.79 14.74 -1.64
CA ALA A 68 -0.56 14.23 -1.83
C ALA A 68 -1.20 14.90 -3.06
N PRO A 69 -2.18 14.26 -3.71
CA PRO A 69 -2.92 14.93 -4.76
C PRO A 69 -3.92 15.93 -4.14
N GLY A 70 -4.42 16.87 -4.95
CA GLY A 70 -5.49 17.78 -4.51
C GLY A 70 -6.80 17.02 -4.21
N THR A 71 -7.73 17.71 -3.55
CA THR A 71 -9.04 17.17 -3.14
C THR A 71 -9.85 16.54 -4.29
N GLU A 72 -9.67 17.02 -5.52
CA GLU A 72 -10.31 16.53 -6.74
C GLU A 72 -9.89 15.11 -7.12
N HIS A 73 -8.87 14.55 -6.47
CA HIS A 73 -8.31 13.24 -6.76
C HIS A 73 -8.57 12.20 -5.67
N ALA A 74 -9.50 12.45 -4.74
CA ALA A 74 -9.83 11.52 -3.65
C ALA A 74 -10.21 10.10 -4.11
N GLU A 75 -10.74 9.96 -5.34
CA GLU A 75 -11.10 8.67 -5.95
C GLU A 75 -10.08 8.16 -6.98
N SER A 76 -8.85 8.71 -6.95
CA SER A 76 -7.77 8.29 -7.84
C SER A 76 -6.88 7.22 -7.21
N LEU A 77 -6.33 6.33 -8.05
CA LEU A 77 -5.13 5.59 -7.72
C LEU A 77 -3.94 6.53 -7.77
N VAL A 78 -3.45 6.92 -6.60
CA VAL A 78 -2.24 7.72 -6.45
C VAL A 78 -1.05 6.78 -6.45
N ARG A 79 -0.09 7.02 -7.33
CA ARG A 79 1.19 6.34 -7.36
C ARG A 79 2.28 7.29 -6.88
N GLY A 80 3.02 6.89 -5.85
CA GLY A 80 4.16 7.65 -5.34
C GLY A 80 5.30 7.73 -6.37
N TYR A 81 6.09 8.80 -6.32
CA TYR A 81 7.36 8.84 -7.07
C TYR A 81 8.37 7.84 -6.49
N ALA A 82 9.44 7.54 -7.22
CA ALA A 82 10.50 6.66 -6.72
C ALA A 82 11.17 7.24 -5.46
N GLY A 83 11.03 6.56 -4.33
CA GLY A 83 11.47 7.04 -3.01
C GLY A 83 10.45 7.93 -2.30
N TYR A 84 9.20 7.97 -2.78
CA TYR A 84 8.08 8.52 -2.00
C TYR A 84 8.02 7.78 -0.66
N PRO A 85 7.69 8.47 0.45
CA PRO A 85 7.82 7.86 1.75
C PRO A 85 6.83 6.68 1.90
N ARG A 86 7.32 5.54 2.39
CA ARG A 86 6.61 4.32 2.88
C ARG A 86 5.63 3.58 1.97
N PHE A 87 4.81 4.27 1.19
CA PHE A 87 3.71 3.71 0.40
C PHE A 87 3.96 3.90 -1.09
N ASP A 88 3.71 2.86 -1.86
CA ASP A 88 3.87 2.89 -3.31
C ASP A 88 2.57 3.37 -3.99
N PHE A 89 1.42 3.01 -3.42
CA PHE A 89 0.11 3.43 -3.88
C PHE A 89 -0.80 3.91 -2.76
N ILE A 90 -1.72 4.81 -3.07
CA ILE A 90 -2.79 5.25 -2.16
C ILE A 90 -4.09 5.35 -2.96
N VAL A 91 -5.19 4.85 -2.39
CA VAL A 91 -6.55 4.97 -2.95
C VAL A 91 -7.49 5.41 -1.84
N GLY A 92 -7.96 6.66 -1.92
CA GLY A 92 -8.75 7.26 -0.85
C GLY A 92 -8.02 7.19 0.49
N ARG A 93 -8.52 6.37 1.42
CA ARG A 93 -7.93 6.15 2.76
C ARG A 93 -7.22 4.80 2.92
N THR A 94 -6.96 4.11 1.80
CA THR A 94 -6.20 2.86 1.76
C THR A 94 -4.78 3.13 1.28
N PHE A 95 -3.81 2.93 2.17
CA PHE A 95 -2.38 3.12 1.90
C PHE A 95 -1.72 1.77 1.63
N ILE A 96 -0.96 1.67 0.55
CA ILE A 96 -0.50 0.38 0.01
C ILE A 96 1.02 0.40 -0.13
N GLN A 97 1.68 -0.53 0.55
CA GLN A 97 3.10 -0.81 0.41
C GLN A 97 3.30 -2.13 -0.35
N VAL A 98 4.22 -2.16 -1.30
CA VAL A 98 4.43 -3.33 -2.16
C VAL A 98 5.89 -3.77 -2.16
N SER A 99 6.12 -5.08 -2.15
CA SER A 99 7.48 -5.61 -2.22
C SER A 99 7.51 -7.06 -2.65
N VAL A 100 8.63 -7.50 -3.21
CA VAL A 100 8.92 -8.91 -3.44
C VAL A 100 9.43 -9.62 -2.17
N SER A 101 9.76 -8.89 -1.10
CA SER A 101 10.24 -9.45 0.16
C SER A 101 9.10 -9.84 1.12
N THR A 102 9.40 -10.64 2.14
CA THR A 102 8.50 -10.79 3.29
C THR A 102 8.39 -9.47 4.06
N PHE A 103 7.28 -9.28 4.76
CA PHE A 103 7.02 -8.02 5.48
C PHE A 103 8.09 -7.74 6.55
N ASP A 104 8.55 -8.74 7.29
CA ASP A 104 9.59 -8.59 8.31
C ASP A 104 10.96 -8.14 7.76
N VAL A 105 11.24 -8.47 6.49
CA VAL A 105 12.45 -8.04 5.78
C VAL A 105 12.26 -6.65 5.20
N HIS A 106 11.09 -6.37 4.62
CA HIS A 106 10.81 -5.09 3.98
C HIS A 106 10.57 -3.96 4.99
N ASN A 107 9.86 -4.22 6.08
CA ASN A 107 9.47 -3.26 7.12
C ASN A 107 10.65 -2.92 8.05
N ARG A 108 11.73 -2.38 7.47
CA ARG A 108 12.96 -1.98 8.14
C ARG A 108 13.48 -0.66 7.57
N GLY A 109 14.22 0.09 8.40
CA GLY A 109 14.84 1.36 7.98
C GLY A 109 13.80 2.33 7.41
N TYR A 110 14.05 2.83 6.20
CA TYR A 110 13.16 3.77 5.52
C TYR A 110 11.81 3.17 5.11
N ALA A 111 11.66 1.85 4.99
CA ALA A 111 10.39 1.23 4.60
C ALA A 111 9.51 0.83 5.80
N ASN A 112 9.96 1.10 7.04
CA ASN A 112 9.16 0.81 8.23
C ASN A 112 7.87 1.65 8.26
N ILE A 113 6.71 0.99 8.31
CA ILE A 113 5.38 1.61 8.36
C ILE A 113 5.25 2.54 9.57
N SER A 114 5.85 2.21 10.72
CA SER A 114 5.80 3.07 11.92
C SER A 114 6.27 4.49 11.62
N ASN A 115 7.25 4.63 10.74
CA ASN A 115 7.77 5.94 10.34
C ASN A 115 6.77 6.78 9.52
N ALA A 116 5.64 6.24 9.06
CA ALA A 116 4.56 7.01 8.43
C ALA A 116 3.69 7.75 9.48
N PHE A 117 3.72 7.25 10.73
CA PHE A 117 3.00 7.81 11.87
C PHE A 117 3.86 8.76 12.70
N ASP A 118 5.18 8.76 12.48
CA ASP A 118 6.10 9.65 13.16
C ASP A 118 5.96 11.09 12.64
N HIS A 119 5.90 12.04 13.57
CA HIS A 119 5.89 13.47 13.25
C HIS A 119 7.29 13.95 12.84
N TYR A 120 7.33 14.92 11.92
CA TYR A 120 8.61 15.51 11.50
C TYR A 120 9.32 16.15 12.72
N ASN A 121 10.63 15.92 12.86
CA ASN A 121 11.43 16.34 14.01
C ASN A 121 10.92 15.93 15.41
N ASN A 122 9.97 14.99 15.52
CA ASN A 122 9.24 14.69 16.76
C ASN A 122 8.48 15.88 17.35
N ASP A 123 8.10 16.88 16.55
CA ASP A 123 7.23 17.96 17.00
C ASP A 123 5.77 17.48 16.92
N PRO A 124 5.02 17.37 18.03
CA PRO A 124 3.63 16.91 18.01
C PRO A 124 2.67 17.88 17.29
N ARG A 125 3.16 19.06 16.88
CA ARG A 125 2.43 20.03 16.04
C ARG A 125 2.68 19.81 14.55
N ASP A 126 3.73 19.08 14.18
CA ASP A 126 3.99 18.71 12.79
C ASP A 126 3.06 17.57 12.41
N ARG A 127 2.66 17.52 11.13
CA ARG A 127 1.85 16.43 10.60
C ARG A 127 2.73 15.26 10.21
N ASN A 128 2.33 14.03 10.56
CA ASN A 128 2.96 12.85 9.99
C ASN A 128 2.53 12.65 8.52
N GLN A 129 3.13 11.67 7.84
CA GLN A 129 2.88 11.47 6.42
C GLN A 129 1.40 11.19 6.11
N ILE A 130 0.76 10.34 6.93
CA ILE A 130 -0.63 9.93 6.74
C ILE A 130 -1.54 11.14 6.93
N GLU A 131 -1.33 11.90 8.00
CA GLU A 131 -2.10 13.10 8.31
C GLU A 131 -1.96 14.15 7.19
N LEU A 132 -0.74 14.42 6.70
CA LEU A 132 -0.51 15.34 5.59
C LEU A 132 -1.31 14.96 4.34
N TYR A 133 -1.33 13.67 4.01
CA TYR A 133 -2.09 13.18 2.87
C TYR A 133 -3.59 13.37 3.10
N LEU A 134 -4.11 12.93 4.24
CA LEU A 134 -5.54 12.97 4.54
C LEU A 134 -6.06 14.41 4.64
N ASP A 135 -5.32 15.32 5.28
CA ASP A 135 -5.65 16.76 5.35
C ASP A 135 -5.72 17.37 3.96
N THR A 136 -4.78 17.01 3.08
CA THR A 136 -4.72 17.56 1.71
C THR A 136 -5.85 17.03 0.83
N VAL A 137 -6.19 15.74 0.94
CA VAL A 137 -7.19 15.09 0.07
C VAL A 137 -8.61 15.26 0.58
N PHE A 138 -8.82 15.24 1.89
CA PHE A 138 -10.15 15.22 2.51
C PHE A 138 -10.47 16.45 3.37
N GLY A 139 -9.51 17.37 3.56
CA GLY A 139 -9.65 18.55 4.40
C GLY A 139 -9.86 18.24 5.89
N GLY A 140 -9.81 19.28 6.72
CA GLY A 140 -9.90 19.17 8.18
C GLY A 140 -8.57 18.81 8.83
N GLU A 141 -8.62 18.45 10.11
CA GLU A 141 -7.45 18.07 10.90
C GLU A 141 -7.52 16.58 11.24
N HIS A 142 -6.67 15.80 10.57
CA HIS A 142 -6.50 14.39 10.87
C HIS A 142 -5.41 14.16 11.90
N ARG A 143 -5.60 13.11 12.69
CA ARG A 143 -4.56 12.52 13.54
C ARG A 143 -4.44 11.05 13.23
N ALA A 144 -3.23 10.56 13.06
CA ALA A 144 -2.96 9.15 12.79
C ALA A 144 -1.90 8.63 13.74
N VAL A 145 -2.21 7.58 14.49
CA VAL A 145 -1.27 6.94 15.42
C VAL A 145 -1.34 5.42 15.33
N ILE A 146 -0.26 4.76 15.73
CA ILE A 146 -0.31 3.34 16.11
C ILE A 146 -0.50 3.32 17.63
N ASP A 147 -1.59 2.74 18.12
CA ASP A 147 -1.84 2.67 19.56
C ASP A 147 -0.95 1.62 20.24
N SER A 148 -1.04 1.53 21.57
CA SER A 148 -0.25 0.57 22.36
C SER A 148 -0.58 -0.90 22.10
N GLU A 149 -1.73 -1.19 21.46
CA GLU A 149 -2.14 -2.54 21.05
C GLU A 149 -1.78 -2.86 19.59
N GLY A 150 -1.14 -1.92 18.88
CA GLY A 150 -0.73 -2.08 17.49
C GLY A 150 -1.85 -1.80 16.48
N HIS A 151 -2.94 -1.15 16.89
CA HIS A 151 -4.01 -0.71 16.00
C HIS A 151 -3.65 0.59 15.30
N PHE A 152 -4.12 0.73 14.05
CA PHE A 152 -4.00 1.97 13.30
C PHE A 152 -5.22 2.84 13.58
N VAL A 153 -5.03 3.86 14.41
CA VAL A 153 -6.11 4.76 14.83
C VAL A 153 -5.99 6.06 14.06
N VAL A 154 -7.02 6.38 13.29
CA VAL A 154 -7.13 7.64 12.57
C VAL A 154 -8.41 8.35 12.98
N THR A 155 -8.28 9.63 13.32
CA THR A 155 -9.41 10.51 13.64
C THR A 155 -9.37 11.74 12.73
N LYS A 156 -10.53 12.33 12.46
CA LYS A 156 -10.69 13.63 11.84
C LYS A 156 -11.55 14.49 12.75
N ASP A 157 -11.03 15.63 13.21
CA ASP A 157 -11.75 16.51 14.12
C ASP A 157 -12.31 15.73 15.35
N ASP A 158 -11.48 14.87 15.93
CA ASP A 158 -11.76 13.92 17.02
C ASP A 158 -12.77 12.78 16.72
N GLU A 159 -13.30 12.69 15.50
CA GLU A 159 -14.18 11.61 15.08
C GLU A 159 -13.42 10.46 14.37
N PRO A 160 -13.71 9.18 14.66
CA PRO A 160 -13.02 8.05 14.04
C PRO A 160 -13.19 7.96 12.52
N VAL A 161 -12.09 7.68 11.81
CA VAL A 161 -12.07 7.40 10.37
C VAL A 161 -12.05 5.88 10.15
N LEU A 162 -13.25 5.29 10.12
CA LEU A 162 -13.44 3.83 10.18
C LEU A 162 -13.01 3.06 8.91
N ASP A 163 -12.84 3.75 7.79
CA ASP A 163 -12.45 3.17 6.50
C ASP A 163 -10.93 3.30 6.21
N PHE A 164 -10.14 3.80 7.16
CA PHE A 164 -8.68 3.85 7.04
C PHE A 164 -8.07 2.44 7.03
N ARG A 165 -7.14 2.19 6.10
CA ARG A 165 -6.49 0.88 5.93
C ARG A 165 -5.04 1.02 5.51
N ILE A 166 -4.20 0.13 6.00
CA ILE A 166 -2.85 -0.11 5.46
C ILE A 166 -2.76 -1.53 4.93
N VAL A 167 -2.28 -1.67 3.71
CA VAL A 167 -2.18 -2.92 2.98
C VAL A 167 -0.74 -3.18 2.57
N TYR A 168 -0.25 -4.38 2.83
CA TYR A 168 1.01 -4.88 2.30
C TYR A 168 0.75 -5.92 1.21
N ILE A 169 1.28 -5.68 0.01
CA ILE A 169 1.14 -6.57 -1.13
C ILE A 169 2.50 -7.24 -1.41
N ARG A 170 2.53 -8.57 -1.33
CA ARG A 170 3.74 -9.35 -1.58
C ARG A 170 3.79 -9.90 -3.01
N GLY A 171 4.85 -9.55 -3.74
CA GLY A 171 5.14 -9.97 -5.11
C GLY A 171 5.93 -11.26 -5.25
N SER A 172 6.02 -12.09 -4.20
CA SER A 172 6.69 -13.39 -4.24
C SER A 172 5.90 -14.48 -3.50
N PRO A 173 6.06 -15.75 -3.90
CA PRO A 173 5.36 -16.87 -3.25
C PRO A 173 5.67 -17.01 -1.76
N GLY A 174 4.74 -17.64 -1.05
CA GLY A 174 4.87 -18.01 0.36
C GLY A 174 3.80 -17.38 1.24
N ALA A 175 3.33 -18.17 2.21
CA ALA A 175 2.35 -17.71 3.19
C ALA A 175 2.97 -16.70 4.17
N PRO A 176 2.19 -15.75 4.70
CA PRO A 176 2.64 -14.90 5.79
C PRO A 176 2.78 -15.73 7.07
N HIS A 177 3.92 -15.61 7.75
CA HIS A 177 4.20 -16.36 8.98
C HIS A 177 5.03 -15.52 9.96
N HIS A 178 4.44 -14.41 10.42
CA HIS A 178 5.07 -13.47 11.34
C HIS A 178 4.13 -13.12 12.52
N PRO A 179 3.76 -14.11 13.37
CA PRO A 179 2.83 -13.91 14.48
C PRO A 179 3.27 -12.82 15.47
N GLN A 180 4.58 -12.62 15.63
CA GLN A 180 5.14 -11.55 16.45
C GLN A 180 4.83 -10.15 15.91
N LEU A 181 4.74 -9.98 14.59
CA LEU A 181 4.47 -8.69 13.97
C LEU A 181 2.98 -8.35 13.95
N VAL A 182 2.09 -9.35 14.07
CA VAL A 182 0.65 -9.12 14.24
C VAL A 182 0.37 -8.28 15.50
N LYS A 183 1.19 -8.39 16.55
CA LYS A 183 1.05 -7.57 17.76
C LYS A 183 1.44 -6.11 17.54
N SER A 184 2.37 -5.84 16.63
CA SER A 184 2.86 -4.49 16.34
C SER A 184 2.04 -3.79 15.28
N TYR A 185 1.39 -4.55 14.40
CA TYR A 185 0.65 -4.06 13.23
C TYR A 185 -0.63 -4.88 13.07
N ARG A 186 -1.55 -4.75 14.02
CA ARG A 186 -2.71 -5.63 14.18
C ARG A 186 -3.72 -5.50 13.05
N ASP A 187 -3.84 -4.29 12.52
CA ASP A 187 -4.78 -3.97 11.44
C ASP A 187 -4.15 -4.08 10.04
N LEU A 188 -2.87 -4.47 9.94
CA LEU A 188 -2.20 -4.60 8.64
C LEU A 188 -2.83 -5.74 7.83
N GLN A 189 -3.33 -5.38 6.65
CA GLN A 189 -3.87 -6.33 5.70
C GLN A 189 -2.78 -6.81 4.76
N PHE A 190 -2.71 -8.12 4.55
CA PHE A 190 -1.72 -8.79 3.72
C PHE A 190 -2.40 -9.44 2.51
N ILE A 191 -1.95 -9.06 1.31
CA ILE A 191 -2.33 -9.69 0.05
C ILE A 191 -1.14 -10.52 -0.44
N ASN A 192 -1.37 -11.82 -0.61
CA ASN A 192 -0.35 -12.76 -1.02
C ASN A 192 -0.20 -12.83 -2.55
N TYR A 193 0.91 -13.39 -3.02
CA TYR A 193 1.21 -13.49 -4.44
C TYR A 193 0.26 -14.42 -5.23
N GLU A 194 -0.29 -15.45 -4.59
CA GLU A 194 -1.24 -16.38 -5.24
C GLU A 194 -2.56 -15.68 -5.56
N GLU A 195 -3.02 -14.80 -4.66
CA GLU A 195 -4.18 -13.95 -4.89
C GLU A 195 -3.94 -13.00 -6.07
N LEU A 196 -2.78 -12.33 -6.13
CA LEU A 196 -2.42 -11.48 -7.26
C LEU A 196 -2.39 -12.25 -8.58
N LYS A 197 -1.84 -13.46 -8.58
CA LYS A 197 -1.82 -14.30 -9.79
C LYS A 197 -3.21 -14.66 -10.25
N THR A 198 -4.10 -14.98 -9.32
CA THR A 198 -5.47 -15.39 -9.63
C THR A 198 -6.29 -14.23 -10.18
N ILE A 199 -6.19 -13.05 -9.54
CA ILE A 199 -7.04 -11.91 -9.83
C ILE A 199 -6.47 -11.00 -10.94
N LEU A 200 -5.16 -10.75 -10.92
CA LEU A 200 -4.53 -9.75 -11.80
C LEU A 200 -3.67 -10.37 -12.91
N PHE A 201 -2.84 -11.37 -12.59
CA PHE A 201 -1.86 -11.88 -13.54
C PHE A 201 -2.35 -13.05 -14.39
N GLY A 202 -3.53 -13.62 -14.13
CA GLY A 202 -4.03 -14.81 -14.81
C GLY A 202 -4.06 -14.64 -16.33
N ASP A 203 -4.67 -13.57 -16.83
CA ASP A 203 -4.68 -13.27 -18.28
C ASP A 203 -3.32 -12.78 -18.76
N PHE A 204 -2.62 -12.00 -17.93
CA PHE A 204 -1.29 -11.48 -18.25
C PHE A 204 -0.27 -12.59 -18.51
N LEU A 205 -0.41 -13.75 -17.88
CA LEU A 205 0.49 -14.90 -17.99
C LEU A 205 0.13 -15.88 -19.12
N LYS A 206 -1.12 -15.83 -19.62
CA LYS A 206 -1.67 -16.74 -20.64
C LYS A 206 -1.41 -16.29 -22.08
N SER A 207 -1.39 -14.99 -22.33
CA SER A 207 -1.01 -14.39 -23.63
C SER A 207 0.49 -14.24 -23.81
#